data_AF-A0A3M5R840-F1
#
_entry.id   AF-A0A3M5R840-F1
#
_cell.length_a   1.000
_cell.length_b   1.000
_cell.length_c   1.000
_cell.angle_alpha   90.00
_cell.angle_beta   90.00
_cell.angle_gamma   90.00
#
_symmetry.space_group_name_H-M   'P 1'
#
loop_
_entity.id
_entity.type
_entity.pdbx_description
1 polymer ?
#
loop_
_entity_poly.entity_id
_entity_poly.type
_entity_poly.pdbx_seq_one_letter_code
_entity_poly.pdbx_strand_id
1 'polypeptide(L)'
;MPLRLANARVVESNLLDLSLETQVSVSAVLDSPHSSRALGLVRDGWLPSGIAFSDSMIVLPDRCVFSELAGRFRAGEKTNLEDKDFLDFLIGRKVRINPLLYVLEGNLKRNPDDASIEHQFDVATKIINAALPLAQIVPNGRDGLEGVRGLIRDSEAGMARKQEFLTRLAPKLRAPIAARRVNEVWDEVLATAKACEVPVRSLVVLAALSTVCVPNGKSPAKGLLKFNVRKYTVEDAYNALADLRSLEVLMHLFAAFPDEKILLCTGDKDLVLFWAGIRPSELAMVNGVFSAKFSLVEDLLPNVTPERKTAYFSAGDE
;
A
#
# COMPACT_ATOMS: atom_id res chain seq x y z
N MET A 1 -18.70 -2.54 7.94
CA MET A 1 -17.23 -2.72 7.84
C MET A 1 -16.62 -2.71 9.25
N PRO A 2 -15.81 -3.69 9.63
CA PRO A 2 -15.15 -3.69 10.94
C PRO A 2 -14.13 -2.55 11.02
N LEU A 3 -14.18 -1.77 12.10
CA LEU A 3 -13.23 -0.71 12.45
C LEU A 3 -12.46 -1.14 13.69
N ARG A 4 -11.14 -1.01 13.65
CA ARG A 4 -10.28 -1.11 14.82
C ARG A 4 -9.44 0.15 14.91
N LEU A 5 -9.63 0.91 15.97
CA LEU A 5 -8.87 2.11 16.28
C LEU A 5 -8.09 1.85 17.56
N ALA A 6 -6.77 1.99 17.51
CA ALA A 6 -5.91 1.96 18.69
C ALA A 6 -5.61 3.39 19.16
N ASN A 7 -5.44 3.58 20.46
CA ASN A 7 -5.09 4.88 21.07
C ASN A 7 -6.04 6.02 20.69
N ALA A 8 -7.32 5.72 20.47
CA ALA A 8 -8.32 6.71 20.12
C ALA A 8 -8.63 7.60 21.34
N ARG A 9 -8.65 8.92 21.13
CA ARG A 9 -9.02 9.89 22.16
C ARG A 9 -10.52 10.08 22.17
N VAL A 10 -11.17 9.86 23.31
CA VAL A 10 -12.60 10.11 23.47
C VAL A 10 -12.84 11.62 23.51
N VAL A 11 -13.44 12.17 22.45
CA VAL A 11 -13.80 13.60 22.38
C VAL A 11 -15.23 13.87 22.85
N GLU A 12 -16.10 12.87 22.75
CA GLU A 12 -17.47 12.89 23.21
C GLU A 12 -17.91 11.45 23.51
N SER A 13 -18.72 11.26 24.55
CA SER A 13 -19.25 9.94 24.94
C SER A 13 -20.62 10.08 25.58
N ASN A 14 -21.54 9.19 25.23
CA ASN A 14 -22.81 8.97 25.91
C ASN A 14 -22.77 7.74 26.85
N LEU A 15 -21.61 7.11 26.99
CA LEU A 15 -21.39 6.01 27.92
C LEU A 15 -20.99 6.59 29.28
N LEU A 16 -21.77 6.27 30.32
CA LEU A 16 -21.61 6.75 31.69
C LEU A 16 -20.22 6.48 32.28
N ASP A 17 -19.55 5.41 31.84
CA ASP A 17 -18.28 4.94 32.40
C ASP A 17 -17.05 5.31 31.54
N LEU A 18 -17.23 6.09 30.47
CA LEU A 18 -16.17 6.45 29.55
C LEU A 18 -15.81 7.94 29.70
N SER A 19 -14.71 8.22 30.40
CA SER A 19 -14.21 9.58 30.57
C SER A 19 -13.69 10.17 29.26
N LEU A 20 -14.01 11.45 29.03
CA LEU A 20 -13.41 12.24 27.96
C LEU A 20 -11.88 12.26 28.10
N GLU A 21 -11.16 12.47 27.00
CA GLU A 21 -9.69 12.50 26.92
C GLU A 21 -8.98 11.17 27.25
N THR A 22 -9.74 10.11 27.56
CA THR A 22 -9.16 8.78 27.78
C THR A 22 -8.73 8.17 26.45
N GLN A 23 -7.55 7.53 26.43
CA GLN A 23 -7.12 6.72 25.30
C GLN A 23 -7.77 5.35 25.39
N VAL A 24 -8.51 4.98 24.36
CA VAL A 24 -9.23 3.71 24.28
C VAL A 24 -8.91 2.98 22.99
N SER A 25 -9.00 1.65 23.04
CA SER A 25 -9.07 0.83 21.83
C SER A 25 -10.53 0.59 21.48
N VAL A 26 -10.96 1.01 20.28
CA VAL A 26 -12.33 0.86 19.81
C VAL A 26 -12.39 -0.25 18.77
N SER A 27 -13.27 -1.23 19.00
CA SER A 27 -13.70 -2.19 17.97
C SER A 27 -15.17 -1.96 17.68
N ALA A 28 -15.50 -1.58 16.46
CA ALA A 28 -16.86 -1.27 16.04
C ALA A 28 -17.18 -1.84 14.65
N VAL A 29 -18.46 -1.91 14.30
CA VAL A 29 -18.89 -2.15 12.93
C VAL A 29 -19.49 -0.86 12.40
N LEU A 30 -18.85 -0.28 11.38
CA LEU A 30 -19.42 0.83 10.64
C LEU A 30 -20.46 0.29 9.66
N ASP A 31 -21.73 0.60 9.90
CA ASP A 31 -22.78 0.47 8.89
C ASP A 31 -22.97 1.84 8.22
N SER A 32 -22.90 1.88 6.90
CA SER A 32 -22.93 3.12 6.13
C SER A 32 -23.56 2.88 4.76
N PRO A 33 -24.41 3.80 4.27
CA PRO A 33 -24.89 3.77 2.90
C PRO A 33 -23.82 4.19 1.87
N HIS A 34 -22.66 4.67 2.32
CA HIS A 34 -21.56 5.04 1.43
C HIS A 34 -20.69 3.81 1.13
N SER A 35 -20.36 3.65 -0.15
CA SER A 35 -19.31 2.73 -0.57
C SER A 35 -17.92 3.24 -0.17
N SER A 36 -16.94 2.32 -0.20
CA SER A 36 -15.54 2.62 0.11
C SER A 36 -14.65 2.11 -1.03
N ARG A 37 -14.71 2.79 -2.18
CA ARG A 37 -13.89 2.47 -3.36
C ARG A 37 -12.43 2.85 -3.18
N ALA A 38 -12.16 3.85 -2.34
CA ALA A 38 -10.82 4.19 -1.88
C ALA A 38 -10.66 3.88 -0.39
N LEU A 39 -9.53 3.25 -0.06
CA LEU A 39 -9.12 2.85 1.28
C LEU A 39 -7.80 3.57 1.59
N GLY A 40 -7.73 4.18 2.76
CA GLY A 40 -6.60 4.95 3.22
C GLY A 40 -5.71 4.15 4.17
N LEU A 41 -4.45 3.94 3.81
CA LEU A 41 -3.43 3.31 4.64
C LEU A 41 -2.75 4.37 5.52
N VAL A 42 -2.77 4.13 6.84
CA VAL A 42 -2.16 4.96 7.88
C VAL A 42 -1.17 4.12 8.69
N ARG A 43 -0.34 4.77 9.52
CA ARG A 43 0.75 4.14 10.28
C ARG A 43 0.33 2.83 10.98
N ASP A 44 -0.86 2.81 11.62
CA ASP A 44 -1.31 1.69 12.44
C ASP A 44 -2.44 0.86 11.80
N GLY A 45 -2.68 1.01 10.50
CA GLY A 45 -3.71 0.22 9.81
C GLY A 45 -4.31 0.92 8.60
N TRP A 46 -5.62 0.81 8.44
CA TRP A 46 -6.35 1.39 7.33
C TRP A 46 -7.76 1.80 7.73
N LEU A 47 -8.31 2.77 6.99
CA LEU A 47 -9.65 3.33 7.18
C LEU A 47 -10.25 3.66 5.79
N PRO A 48 -11.58 3.76 5.64
CA PRO A 48 -12.19 4.36 4.46
C PRO A 48 -11.62 5.76 4.24
N SER A 49 -11.29 6.11 3.00
CA SER A 49 -10.55 7.34 2.68
C SER A 49 -11.18 8.61 3.28
N GLY A 50 -12.50 8.76 3.17
CA GLY A 50 -13.25 9.90 3.71
C GLY A 50 -13.30 9.98 5.24
N ILE A 51 -13.07 8.85 5.94
CA ILE A 51 -12.97 8.80 7.41
C ILE A 51 -11.52 8.99 7.85
N ALA A 52 -10.57 8.44 7.09
CA ALA A 52 -9.14 8.54 7.37
C ALA A 52 -8.64 10.00 7.29
N PHE A 53 -9.28 10.80 6.44
CA PHE A 53 -8.85 12.16 6.13
C PHE A 53 -8.97 13.13 7.32
N SER A 54 -7.94 13.97 7.47
CA SER A 54 -7.96 15.16 8.33
C SER A 54 -7.35 16.34 7.60
N ASP A 55 -7.75 17.58 7.92
CA ASP A 55 -7.40 18.77 7.11
C ASP A 55 -5.89 19.02 6.98
N SER A 56 -5.07 18.57 7.93
CA SER A 56 -3.61 18.73 7.88
C SER A 56 -2.89 17.60 7.11
N MET A 57 -3.62 16.56 6.70
CA MET A 57 -3.06 15.31 6.17
C MET A 57 -2.66 15.45 4.70
N ILE A 58 -1.51 14.85 4.35
CA ILE A 58 -1.04 14.70 2.97
C ILE A 58 -1.57 13.38 2.43
N VAL A 59 -2.39 13.45 1.38
CA VAL A 59 -2.96 12.30 0.70
C VAL A 59 -2.08 11.91 -0.49
N LEU A 60 -1.66 10.66 -0.55
CA LEU A 60 -0.90 10.02 -1.61
C LEU A 60 -1.81 9.04 -2.38
N PRO A 61 -2.60 9.51 -3.35
CA PRO A 61 -3.46 8.64 -4.14
C PRO A 61 -2.65 7.80 -5.14
N ASP A 62 -2.99 6.52 -5.23
CA ASP A 62 -2.54 5.63 -6.30
C ASP A 62 -3.32 5.87 -7.61
N ARG A 63 -2.95 5.13 -8.67
CA ARG A 63 -3.62 5.20 -9.97
C ARG A 63 -5.10 4.84 -9.94
N CYS A 64 -5.51 3.88 -9.11
CA CYS A 64 -6.93 3.53 -8.96
C CYS A 64 -7.72 4.72 -8.40
N VAL A 65 -7.20 5.41 -7.40
CA VAL A 65 -7.86 6.57 -6.80
C VAL A 65 -7.88 7.77 -7.75
N PHE A 66 -6.83 8.01 -8.54
CA PHE A 66 -6.89 9.03 -9.60
C PHE A 66 -7.98 8.74 -10.63
N SER A 67 -8.16 7.48 -11.01
CA SER A 67 -9.22 7.06 -11.93
C SER A 67 -10.62 7.31 -11.34
N GLU A 68 -10.80 7.00 -10.05
CA GLU A 68 -12.04 7.30 -9.33
C GLU A 68 -12.28 8.81 -9.25
N LEU A 69 -11.28 9.63 -8.90
CA LEU A 69 -11.43 11.09 -8.85
C LEU A 69 -11.87 11.67 -10.19
N ALA A 70 -11.25 11.22 -11.29
CA ALA A 70 -11.56 11.70 -12.64
C ALA A 70 -12.96 11.31 -13.13
N GLY A 71 -13.46 10.12 -12.75
CA GLY A 71 -14.80 9.67 -13.13
C GLY A 71 -15.91 10.21 -12.23
N ARG A 72 -15.59 10.40 -10.95
CA ARG A 72 -16.55 10.74 -9.90
C ARG A 72 -16.86 12.23 -9.81
N PHE A 73 -15.88 13.08 -10.12
CA PHE A 73 -16.02 14.53 -9.95
C PHE A 73 -15.80 15.28 -11.26
N ARG A 74 -16.55 16.36 -11.45
CA ARG A 74 -16.37 17.32 -12.55
C ARG A 74 -16.63 18.72 -12.03
N ALA A 75 -15.64 19.61 -12.20
CA ALA A 75 -15.69 21.00 -11.72
C ALA A 75 -16.00 21.11 -10.22
N GLY A 76 -15.47 20.19 -9.40
CA GLY A 76 -15.72 20.16 -7.96
C GLY A 76 -17.08 19.59 -7.53
N GLU A 77 -17.90 19.15 -8.47
CA GLU A 77 -19.20 18.54 -8.20
C GLU A 77 -19.21 17.06 -8.56
N LYS A 78 -20.10 16.31 -7.89
CA LYS A 78 -20.28 14.89 -8.14
C LYS A 78 -20.99 14.66 -9.47
N THR A 79 -20.51 13.70 -10.27
CA THR A 79 -21.10 13.39 -11.58
C THR A 79 -22.40 12.58 -11.49
N ASN A 80 -22.61 11.83 -10.41
CA ASN A 80 -23.82 11.07 -10.15
C ASN A 80 -24.23 11.20 -8.67
N LEU A 81 -25.31 11.91 -8.37
CA LEU A 81 -25.74 12.20 -6.99
C LEU A 81 -26.06 10.95 -6.17
N GLU A 82 -26.66 9.92 -6.79
CA GLU A 82 -27.12 8.70 -6.10
C GLU A 82 -25.98 7.78 -5.68
N ASP A 83 -24.85 7.80 -6.39
CA ASP A 83 -23.73 6.90 -6.13
C ASP A 83 -22.92 7.36 -4.92
N LYS A 84 -23.27 6.99 -3.69
CA LYS A 84 -22.60 7.48 -2.46
C LYS A 84 -21.27 6.75 -2.16
N ASP A 85 -20.19 7.49 -1.90
CA ASP A 85 -18.87 6.95 -1.54
C ASP A 85 -18.15 7.89 -0.56
N PHE A 86 -17.25 7.34 0.27
CA PHE A 86 -16.46 8.14 1.20
C PHE A 86 -15.58 9.21 0.54
N LEU A 87 -15.20 9.07 -0.74
CA LEU A 87 -14.52 10.14 -1.48
C LEU A 87 -15.36 11.41 -1.60
N ASP A 88 -16.68 11.33 -1.48
CA ASP A 88 -17.58 12.51 -1.51
C ASP A 88 -17.25 13.50 -0.38
N PHE A 89 -16.67 13.01 0.72
CA PHE A 89 -16.29 13.86 1.86
C PHE A 89 -15.08 14.75 1.59
N LEU A 90 -14.45 14.64 0.42
CA LEU A 90 -13.38 15.56 0.00
C LEU A 90 -13.92 16.82 -0.69
N ILE A 91 -15.19 16.80 -1.14
CA ILE A 91 -15.80 17.94 -1.84
C ILE A 91 -15.82 19.17 -0.91
N GLY A 92 -15.43 20.32 -1.44
CA GLY A 92 -15.44 21.59 -0.70
C GLY A 92 -14.33 21.72 0.36
N ARG A 93 -13.38 20.78 0.44
CA ARG A 93 -12.30 20.80 1.43
C ARG A 93 -10.95 21.16 0.82
N LYS A 94 -10.08 21.76 1.65
CA LYS A 94 -8.69 22.07 1.31
C LYS A 94 -7.78 20.87 1.55
N VAL A 95 -7.95 19.83 0.74
CA VAL A 95 -7.18 18.58 0.83
C VAL A 95 -5.76 18.80 0.32
N ARG A 96 -4.72 18.39 1.07
CA ARG A 96 -3.34 18.38 0.57
C ARG A 96 -3.10 17.07 -0.18
N ILE A 97 -2.78 17.12 -1.46
CA ILE A 97 -2.60 15.95 -2.33
C ILE A 97 -1.19 15.93 -2.89
N ASN A 98 -0.50 14.81 -2.74
CA ASN A 98 0.79 14.56 -3.35
C ASN A 98 0.64 13.54 -4.51
N PRO A 99 0.78 13.99 -5.77
CA PRO A 99 0.57 13.14 -6.95
C PRO A 99 1.76 12.25 -7.29
N LEU A 100 2.87 12.29 -6.53
CA LEU A 100 4.14 11.71 -6.97
C LEU A 100 4.13 10.18 -6.99
N LEU A 101 3.30 9.49 -6.18
CA LEU A 101 3.14 8.04 -6.30
C LEU A 101 2.52 7.64 -7.65
N TYR A 102 1.50 8.37 -8.11
CA TYR A 102 0.91 8.18 -9.43
C TYR A 102 1.93 8.40 -10.56
N VAL A 103 2.77 9.43 -10.41
CA VAL A 103 3.84 9.71 -11.37
C VAL A 103 4.89 8.58 -11.37
N LEU A 104 5.30 8.13 -10.18
CA LEU A 104 6.28 7.07 -9.98
C LEU A 104 5.79 5.71 -10.53
N GLU A 105 4.52 5.39 -10.36
CA GLU A 105 3.89 4.17 -10.92
C GLU A 105 3.94 4.19 -12.46
N GLY A 106 3.62 5.34 -13.06
CA GLY A 106 3.53 5.51 -14.50
C GLY A 106 2.26 4.86 -15.09
N ASN A 107 2.11 4.92 -16.41
CA ASN A 107 0.94 4.39 -17.12
C ASN A 107 1.27 3.32 -18.17
N LEU A 108 2.55 2.99 -18.34
CA LEU A 108 3.04 2.06 -19.36
C LEU A 108 3.44 0.69 -18.78
N LYS A 109 3.09 0.43 -17.51
CA LYS A 109 3.45 -0.80 -16.77
C LYS A 109 4.95 -1.13 -16.84
N ARG A 110 5.76 -0.07 -16.78
CA ARG A 110 7.22 -0.07 -16.73
C ARG A 110 7.66 1.23 -16.06
N ASN A 111 8.91 1.28 -15.60
CA ASN A 111 9.48 2.51 -15.05
C ASN A 111 9.27 3.65 -16.07
N PRO A 112 8.69 4.79 -15.65
CA PRO A 112 8.46 5.90 -16.55
C PRO A 112 9.79 6.57 -16.90
N ASP A 113 9.92 7.01 -18.15
CA ASP A 113 11.01 7.88 -18.59
C ASP A 113 10.74 9.34 -18.21
N ASP A 114 11.72 10.23 -18.39
CA ASP A 114 11.61 11.64 -18.01
C ASP A 114 10.42 12.35 -18.66
N ALA A 115 10.16 12.07 -19.94
CA ALA A 115 9.02 12.65 -20.65
C ALA A 115 7.68 12.15 -20.07
N SER A 116 7.61 10.86 -19.72
CA SER A 116 6.45 10.25 -19.08
C SER A 116 6.23 10.79 -17.67
N ILE A 117 7.29 11.03 -16.89
CA ILE A 117 7.22 11.62 -15.56
C ILE A 117 6.55 13.01 -15.63
N GLU A 118 7.07 13.88 -16.49
CA GLU A 118 6.53 15.24 -16.67
C GLU A 118 5.07 15.20 -17.15
N HIS A 119 4.78 14.34 -18.13
CA HIS A 119 3.44 14.18 -18.67
C HIS A 119 2.44 13.66 -17.62
N GLN A 120 2.81 12.63 -16.84
CA GLN A 120 1.94 12.08 -15.80
C GLN A 120 1.69 13.09 -14.68
N PHE A 121 2.67 13.93 -14.33
CA PHE A 121 2.46 15.00 -13.36
C PHE A 121 1.44 16.02 -13.85
N ASP A 122 1.51 16.40 -15.13
CA ASP A 122 0.52 17.31 -15.74
C ASP A 122 -0.87 16.70 -15.79
N VAL A 123 -0.98 15.41 -16.11
CA VAL A 123 -2.26 14.67 -16.08
C VAL A 123 -2.83 14.64 -14.67
N ALA A 124 -2.03 14.27 -13.67
CA ALA A 124 -2.45 14.21 -12.27
C ALA A 124 -2.93 15.58 -11.76
N THR A 125 -2.17 16.63 -12.04
CA THR A 125 -2.51 18.01 -11.68
C THR A 125 -3.84 18.45 -12.30
N LYS A 126 -4.06 18.14 -13.59
CA LYS A 126 -5.33 18.43 -14.27
C LYS A 126 -6.50 17.69 -13.63
N ILE A 127 -6.34 16.41 -13.30
CA ILE A 127 -7.37 15.61 -12.62
C ILE A 127 -7.69 16.22 -11.27
N ILE A 128 -6.68 16.52 -10.44
CA ILE A 128 -6.88 17.11 -9.11
C ILE A 128 -7.63 18.44 -9.21
N ASN A 129 -7.18 19.36 -10.05
CA ASN A 129 -7.79 20.68 -10.17
C ASN A 129 -9.23 20.63 -10.70
N ALA A 130 -9.54 19.67 -11.58
CA ALA A 130 -10.89 19.48 -12.10
C ALA A 130 -11.82 18.78 -11.09
N ALA A 131 -11.31 17.81 -10.35
CA ALA A 131 -12.08 17.00 -9.41
C ALA A 131 -12.28 17.72 -8.07
N LEU A 132 -11.25 18.37 -7.55
CA LEU A 132 -11.18 18.98 -6.23
C LEU A 132 -10.54 20.38 -6.31
N PRO A 133 -11.28 21.42 -6.75
CA PRO A 133 -10.72 22.75 -7.02
C PRO A 133 -10.09 23.47 -5.81
N LEU A 134 -10.45 23.06 -4.60
CA LEU A 134 -9.89 23.62 -3.35
C LEU A 134 -8.68 22.83 -2.84
N ALA A 135 -8.32 21.71 -3.48
CA ALA A 135 -7.16 20.91 -3.09
C ALA A 135 -5.85 21.67 -3.32
N GLN A 136 -4.87 21.40 -2.47
CA GLN A 136 -3.51 21.91 -2.59
C GLN A 136 -2.59 20.78 -3.04
N ILE A 137 -1.88 20.98 -4.14
CA ILE A 137 -0.84 20.05 -4.59
C ILE A 137 0.41 20.27 -3.73
N VAL A 138 0.95 19.20 -3.14
CA VAL A 138 2.14 19.21 -2.28
C VAL A 138 3.15 18.14 -2.72
N PRO A 139 4.43 18.47 -2.95
CA PRO A 139 5.00 19.82 -2.96
C PRO A 139 4.37 20.69 -4.06
N ASN A 140 4.39 22.01 -3.85
CA ASN A 140 3.86 22.94 -4.86
C ASN A 140 4.79 22.94 -6.08
N GLY A 141 4.22 22.99 -7.29
CA GLY A 141 4.99 22.96 -8.52
C GLY A 141 5.65 21.61 -8.79
N ARG A 142 6.81 21.63 -9.49
CA ARG A 142 7.47 20.43 -10.03
C ARG A 142 8.67 19.95 -9.19
N ASP A 143 8.89 20.54 -8.02
CA ASP A 143 10.06 20.27 -7.18
C ASP A 143 10.20 18.80 -6.78
N GLY A 144 9.08 18.09 -6.66
CA GLY A 144 9.05 16.67 -6.32
C GLY A 144 9.53 15.72 -7.43
N LEU A 145 9.63 16.18 -8.68
CA LEU A 145 9.94 15.31 -9.82
C LEU A 145 11.38 14.82 -9.81
N GLU A 146 12.32 15.61 -9.28
CA GLU A 146 13.70 15.14 -9.13
C GLU A 146 13.81 13.99 -8.13
N GLY A 147 13.01 14.04 -7.05
CA GLY A 147 12.89 12.93 -6.12
C GLY A 147 12.34 11.66 -6.78
N VAL A 148 11.34 11.80 -7.66
CA VAL A 148 10.80 10.67 -8.44
C VAL A 148 11.86 10.06 -9.36
N ARG A 149 12.62 10.90 -10.09
CA ARG A 149 13.72 10.45 -10.95
C ARG A 149 14.79 9.71 -10.16
N GLY A 150 15.19 10.27 -9.02
CA GLY A 150 16.12 9.62 -8.09
C GLY A 150 15.64 8.24 -7.67
N LEU A 151 14.39 8.13 -7.20
CA LEU A 151 13.80 6.85 -6.79
C LEU A 151 13.76 5.82 -7.93
N ILE A 152 13.44 6.23 -9.16
CA ILE A 152 13.42 5.33 -10.32
C ILE A 152 14.83 4.82 -10.62
N ARG A 153 15.80 5.72 -10.72
CA ARG A 153 17.21 5.38 -10.99
C ARG A 153 17.78 4.46 -9.93
N ASP A 154 17.57 4.80 -8.66
CA ASP A 154 18.15 4.05 -7.53
C ASP A 154 17.48 2.68 -7.37
N SER A 155 16.21 2.54 -7.79
CA SER A 155 15.47 1.27 -7.71
C SER A 155 15.52 0.41 -8.99
N GLU A 156 16.04 0.90 -10.12
CA GLU A 156 15.93 0.24 -11.42
C GLU A 156 16.50 -1.18 -11.43
N ALA A 157 17.75 -1.35 -11.01
CA ALA A 157 18.39 -2.66 -10.97
C ALA A 157 17.68 -3.60 -9.98
N GLY A 158 17.24 -3.08 -8.83
CA GLY A 158 16.47 -3.84 -7.85
C GLY A 158 15.12 -4.29 -8.39
N MET A 159 14.44 -3.41 -9.15
CA MET A 159 13.17 -3.70 -9.80
C MET A 159 13.32 -4.84 -10.81
N ALA A 160 14.34 -4.78 -11.68
CA ALA A 160 14.61 -5.84 -12.65
C ALA A 160 14.85 -7.21 -11.99
N ARG A 161 15.64 -7.25 -10.91
CA ARG A 161 15.87 -8.46 -10.11
C ARG A 161 14.58 -9.02 -9.51
N LYS A 162 13.75 -8.14 -8.93
CA LYS A 162 12.43 -8.51 -8.37
C LYS A 162 11.46 -8.99 -9.45
N GLN A 163 11.49 -8.43 -10.67
CA GLN A 163 10.66 -8.89 -11.80
C GLN A 163 11.05 -10.29 -12.27
N GLU A 164 12.35 -10.56 -12.38
CA GLU A 164 12.85 -11.91 -12.71
C GLU A 164 12.45 -12.92 -11.63
N PHE A 165 12.60 -12.57 -10.35
CA PHE A 165 12.15 -13.39 -9.23
C PHE A 165 10.67 -13.77 -9.33
N LEU A 166 9.78 -12.79 -9.53
CA LEU A 166 8.34 -13.05 -9.68
C LEU A 166 8.02 -13.89 -10.92
N THR A 167 8.68 -13.61 -12.04
CA THR A 167 8.47 -14.34 -13.30
C THR A 167 8.85 -15.82 -13.16
N ARG A 168 9.95 -16.14 -12.46
CA ARG A 168 10.35 -17.52 -12.17
C ARG A 168 9.38 -18.25 -11.25
N LEU A 169 8.81 -17.55 -10.27
CA LEU A 169 7.88 -18.15 -9.31
C LEU A 169 6.46 -18.29 -9.84
N ALA A 170 6.03 -17.42 -10.75
CA ALA A 170 4.64 -17.36 -11.23
C ALA A 170 4.06 -18.70 -11.69
N PRO A 171 4.76 -19.54 -12.50
CA PRO A 171 4.23 -20.85 -12.91
C PRO A 171 3.91 -21.77 -11.73
N LYS A 172 4.70 -21.70 -10.66
CA LYS A 172 4.59 -22.55 -9.47
C LYS A 172 3.53 -22.05 -8.50
N LEU A 173 3.45 -20.72 -8.32
CA LEU A 173 2.55 -20.09 -7.35
C LEU A 173 1.15 -19.79 -7.90
N ARG A 174 0.92 -20.02 -9.21
CA ARG A 174 -0.40 -19.87 -9.84
C ARG A 174 -1.46 -20.80 -9.25
N ALA A 175 -1.13 -22.07 -9.00
CA ALA A 175 -2.05 -23.00 -8.35
C ALA A 175 -1.93 -22.92 -6.82
N PRO A 176 -2.98 -23.25 -6.05
CA PRO A 176 -2.85 -23.46 -4.61
C PRO A 176 -1.79 -24.52 -4.29
N ILE A 177 -0.98 -24.28 -3.25
CA ILE A 177 0.03 -25.23 -2.79
C ILE A 177 -0.60 -26.21 -1.80
N ALA A 178 -0.39 -27.51 -2.03
CA ALA A 178 -0.85 -28.54 -1.11
C ALA A 178 -0.07 -28.46 0.22
N ALA A 179 -0.74 -28.66 1.36
CA ALA A 179 -0.15 -28.52 2.70
C ALA A 179 1.19 -29.26 2.87
N ARG A 180 1.29 -30.50 2.36
CA ARG A 180 2.52 -31.31 2.42
C ARG A 180 3.72 -30.73 1.65
N ARG A 181 3.49 -29.79 0.72
CA ARG A 181 4.52 -29.16 -0.12
C ARG A 181 4.88 -27.74 0.33
N VAL A 182 4.20 -27.20 1.35
CA VAL A 182 4.44 -25.83 1.82
C VAL A 182 5.92 -25.60 2.16
N ASN A 183 6.55 -26.53 2.87
CA ASN A 183 7.96 -26.41 3.24
C ASN A 183 8.91 -26.46 2.02
N GLU A 184 8.68 -27.41 1.12
CA GLU A 184 9.43 -27.55 -0.15
C GLU A 184 9.37 -26.25 -0.96
N VAL A 185 8.17 -25.70 -1.16
CA VAL A 185 7.96 -24.51 -1.99
C VAL A 185 8.45 -23.24 -1.27
N TRP A 186 8.35 -23.17 0.06
CA TRP A 186 8.94 -22.10 0.86
C TRP A 186 10.45 -22.02 0.65
N ASP A 187 11.14 -23.16 0.74
CA ASP A 187 12.60 -23.22 0.57
C ASP A 187 12.99 -22.87 -0.87
N GLU A 188 12.17 -23.25 -1.86
CA GLU A 188 12.33 -22.83 -3.25
C GLU A 188 12.15 -21.31 -3.45
N VAL A 189 11.19 -20.68 -2.78
CA VAL A 189 11.03 -19.22 -2.82
C VAL A 189 12.29 -18.53 -2.30
N LEU A 190 12.83 -18.98 -1.17
CA LEU A 190 14.06 -18.41 -0.61
C LEU A 190 15.28 -18.64 -1.51
N ALA A 191 15.41 -19.84 -2.09
CA ALA A 191 16.48 -20.15 -3.03
C ALA A 191 16.38 -19.31 -4.31
N THR A 192 15.16 -19.10 -4.83
CA THR A 192 14.93 -18.25 -6.00
C THR A 192 15.24 -16.79 -5.70
N ALA A 193 14.86 -16.29 -4.51
CA ALA A 193 15.20 -14.93 -4.09
C ALA A 193 16.72 -14.73 -4.07
N LYS A 194 17.47 -15.69 -3.50
CA LYS A 194 18.94 -15.66 -3.50
C LYS A 194 19.53 -15.71 -4.91
N ALA A 195 19.02 -16.60 -5.77
CA ALA A 195 19.49 -16.74 -7.15
C ALA A 195 19.20 -15.50 -8.02
N CYS A 196 18.17 -14.73 -7.68
CA CYS A 196 17.84 -13.46 -8.32
C CYS A 196 18.42 -12.24 -7.59
N GLU A 197 19.25 -12.44 -6.55
CA GLU A 197 19.83 -11.37 -5.73
C GLU A 197 18.76 -10.40 -5.17
N VAL A 198 17.62 -10.95 -4.77
CA VAL A 198 16.55 -10.24 -4.07
C VAL A 198 16.74 -10.45 -2.56
N PRO A 199 16.78 -9.37 -1.75
CA PRO A 199 16.87 -9.51 -0.30
C PRO A 199 15.74 -10.39 0.25
N VAL A 200 16.09 -11.43 0.99
CA VAL A 200 15.13 -12.43 1.51
C VAL A 200 14.08 -11.82 2.45
N ARG A 201 14.39 -10.66 3.06
CA ARG A 201 13.49 -9.90 3.94
C ARG A 201 12.73 -8.76 3.24
N SER A 202 12.78 -8.69 1.92
CA SER A 202 12.00 -7.71 1.17
C SER A 202 10.50 -8.04 1.18
N LEU A 203 9.65 -7.02 1.00
CA LEU A 203 8.19 -7.21 0.97
C LEU A 203 7.75 -8.19 -0.12
N VAL A 204 8.42 -8.20 -1.28
CA VAL A 204 8.08 -9.11 -2.38
C VAL A 204 8.32 -10.58 -2.01
N VAL A 205 9.38 -10.88 -1.26
CA VAL A 205 9.64 -12.26 -0.78
C VAL A 205 8.61 -12.63 0.28
N LEU A 206 8.31 -11.73 1.23
CA LEU A 206 7.26 -11.96 2.23
C LEU A 206 5.89 -12.21 1.58
N ALA A 207 5.52 -11.45 0.55
CA ALA A 207 4.30 -11.66 -0.22
C ALA A 207 4.28 -13.01 -0.96
N ALA A 208 5.41 -13.43 -1.52
CA ALA A 208 5.54 -14.74 -2.16
C ALA A 208 5.38 -15.88 -1.14
N LEU A 209 6.01 -15.77 0.03
CA LEU A 209 5.87 -16.74 1.12
C LEU A 209 4.43 -16.79 1.65
N SER A 210 3.76 -15.64 1.80
CA SER A 210 2.34 -15.59 2.14
C SER A 210 1.47 -16.31 1.10
N THR A 211 1.82 -16.21 -0.18
CA THR A 211 1.13 -16.96 -1.25
C THR A 211 1.29 -18.48 -1.10
N VAL A 212 2.46 -18.94 -0.63
CA VAL A 212 2.74 -20.37 -0.40
C VAL A 212 1.93 -20.91 0.79
N CYS A 213 1.86 -20.16 1.88
CA CYS A 213 1.33 -20.63 3.16
C CYS A 213 -0.19 -20.63 3.26
N VAL A 214 -0.86 -19.67 2.62
CA VAL A 214 -2.32 -19.53 2.76
C VAL A 214 -3.03 -20.64 1.95
N PRO A 215 -3.87 -21.48 2.61
CA PRO A 215 -4.50 -22.61 1.96
C PRO A 215 -5.49 -22.16 0.88
N ASN A 216 -5.73 -23.04 -0.09
CA ASN A 216 -6.69 -22.84 -1.18
C ASN A 216 -6.41 -21.61 -2.07
N GLY A 217 -5.21 -21.01 -1.99
CA GLY A 217 -4.81 -19.88 -2.82
C GLY A 217 -5.57 -18.59 -2.52
N LYS A 218 -6.19 -18.47 -1.34
CA LYS A 218 -6.94 -17.29 -0.90
C LYS A 218 -6.06 -16.20 -0.26
N SER A 219 -4.76 -16.21 -0.54
CA SER A 219 -3.84 -15.18 -0.03
C SER A 219 -4.13 -13.84 -0.72
N PRO A 220 -4.38 -12.74 0.01
CA PRO A 220 -4.37 -11.41 -0.57
C PRO A 220 -3.04 -11.11 -1.28
N ALA A 221 -1.92 -11.60 -0.75
CA ALA A 221 -0.61 -11.44 -1.38
C ALA A 221 -0.54 -12.08 -2.79
N LYS A 222 -1.34 -13.11 -3.07
CA LYS A 222 -1.42 -13.71 -4.41
C LYS A 222 -2.07 -12.78 -5.42
N GLY A 223 -3.13 -12.08 -5.01
CA GLY A 223 -3.82 -11.08 -5.81
C GLY A 223 -2.95 -9.83 -6.00
N LEU A 224 -2.27 -9.39 -4.94
CA LEU A 224 -1.27 -8.33 -5.01
C LEU A 224 -0.14 -8.64 -6.00
N LEU A 225 0.42 -9.86 -5.94
CA LEU A 225 1.48 -10.31 -6.85
C LEU A 225 0.99 -10.67 -8.27
N LYS A 226 -0.32 -10.59 -8.52
CA LYS A 226 -1.00 -10.89 -9.81
C LYS A 226 -0.79 -12.33 -10.30
N PHE A 227 -0.53 -13.30 -9.42
CA PHE A 227 -0.30 -14.72 -9.79
C PHE A 227 -1.58 -15.47 -10.20
N ASN A 228 -2.74 -14.81 -10.19
CA ASN A 228 -4.03 -15.35 -10.62
C ASN A 228 -4.21 -15.35 -12.15
N VAL A 229 -3.34 -14.68 -12.92
CA VAL A 229 -3.44 -14.64 -14.39
C VAL A 229 -2.96 -15.94 -15.04
N ARG A 230 -3.54 -16.28 -16.20
CA ARG A 230 -3.21 -17.53 -16.92
C ARG A 230 -1.78 -17.53 -17.45
N LYS A 231 -1.33 -16.41 -17.99
CA LYS A 231 0.00 -16.18 -18.55
C LYS A 231 0.58 -14.94 -17.87
N TYR A 232 1.45 -15.17 -16.89
CA TYR A 232 2.12 -14.10 -16.16
C TYR A 232 3.17 -13.45 -17.07
N THR A 233 3.22 -12.13 -17.05
CA THR A 233 4.12 -11.32 -17.88
C THR A 233 5.00 -10.41 -17.03
N VAL A 234 6.02 -9.83 -17.66
CA VAL A 234 6.89 -8.83 -17.02
C VAL A 234 6.10 -7.57 -16.63
N GLU A 235 5.02 -7.24 -17.35
CA GLU A 235 4.10 -6.15 -17.00
C GLU A 235 3.31 -6.46 -15.73
N ASP A 236 2.85 -7.70 -15.55
CA ASP A 236 2.17 -8.12 -14.32
C ASP A 236 3.12 -8.04 -13.12
N ALA A 237 4.37 -8.46 -13.32
CA ALA A 237 5.44 -8.33 -12.33
C ALA A 237 5.69 -6.86 -11.98
N TYR A 238 5.76 -5.97 -12.97
CA TYR A 238 5.95 -4.54 -12.73
C TYR A 238 4.81 -3.95 -11.89
N ASN A 239 3.55 -4.24 -12.24
CA ASN A 239 2.40 -3.72 -11.50
C ASN A 239 2.43 -4.16 -10.03
N ALA A 240 2.66 -5.45 -9.78
CA ALA A 240 2.81 -5.98 -8.43
C ALA A 240 3.92 -5.27 -7.63
N LEU A 241 5.05 -4.97 -8.29
CA LEU A 241 6.17 -4.31 -7.65
C LEU A 241 5.96 -2.81 -7.49
N ALA A 242 5.19 -2.17 -8.35
CA ALA A 242 4.81 -0.77 -8.19
C ALA A 242 3.89 -0.59 -6.96
N ASP A 243 2.94 -1.51 -6.76
CA ASP A 243 2.09 -1.55 -5.56
C ASP A 243 2.94 -1.72 -4.28
N LEU A 244 3.88 -2.67 -4.29
CA LEU A 244 4.81 -2.88 -3.17
C LEU A 244 5.76 -1.70 -2.94
N ARG A 245 6.25 -1.06 -4.01
CA ARG A 245 7.09 0.15 -3.92
C ARG A 245 6.32 1.30 -3.27
N SER A 246 5.02 1.43 -3.53
CA SER A 246 4.18 2.43 -2.87
C SER A 246 4.10 2.22 -1.35
N LEU A 247 4.08 0.96 -0.87
CA LEU A 247 4.20 0.68 0.57
C LEU A 247 5.60 0.97 1.11
N GLU A 248 6.65 0.61 0.36
CA GLU A 248 8.03 0.93 0.73
C GLU A 248 8.18 2.45 0.91
N VAL A 249 7.71 3.25 -0.05
CA VAL A 249 7.70 4.73 0.03
C VAL A 249 6.88 5.22 1.23
N LEU A 250 5.67 4.69 1.44
CA LEU A 250 4.83 5.08 2.58
C LEU A 250 5.56 4.87 3.92
N MET A 251 6.20 3.71 4.10
CA MET A 251 6.96 3.42 5.32
C MET A 251 8.14 4.36 5.50
N HIS A 252 8.88 4.68 4.43
CA HIS A 252 9.97 5.65 4.48
C HIS A 252 9.46 7.05 4.84
N LEU A 253 8.32 7.47 4.30
CA LEU A 253 7.73 8.77 4.66
C LEU A 253 7.31 8.81 6.13
N PHE A 254 6.74 7.74 6.67
CA PHE A 254 6.45 7.66 8.11
C PHE A 254 7.70 7.69 8.99
N ALA A 255 8.83 7.16 8.50
CA ALA A 255 10.09 7.17 9.23
C ALA A 255 10.81 8.54 9.15
N ALA A 256 10.80 9.16 7.97
CA ALA A 256 11.49 10.43 7.72
C ALA A 256 10.72 11.64 8.24
N PHE A 257 9.38 11.57 8.25
CA PHE A 257 8.50 12.66 8.66
C PHE A 257 7.52 12.17 9.74
N PRO A 258 8.01 11.86 10.96
CA PRO A 258 7.20 11.20 11.97
C PRO A 258 5.98 12.01 12.43
N ASP A 259 6.08 13.34 12.35
CA ASP A 259 5.06 14.32 12.75
C ASP A 259 4.07 14.67 11.62
N GLU A 260 4.37 14.29 10.37
CA GLU A 260 3.46 14.50 9.25
C GLU A 260 2.35 13.46 9.25
N LYS A 261 1.10 13.92 9.10
CA LYS A 261 -0.04 13.03 8.88
C LYS A 261 -0.08 12.65 7.42
N ILE A 262 0.30 11.42 7.09
CA ILE A 262 0.36 10.91 5.72
C ILE A 262 -0.66 9.79 5.54
N LEU A 263 -1.31 9.76 4.37
CA LEU A 263 -2.32 8.79 3.99
C LEU A 263 -2.07 8.30 2.57
N LEU A 264 -1.81 7.01 2.37
CA LEU A 264 -1.83 6.42 1.03
C LEU A 264 -3.26 5.96 0.72
N CYS A 265 -3.86 6.51 -0.33
CA CYS A 265 -5.20 6.10 -0.76
C CYS A 265 -5.10 5.14 -1.93
N THR A 266 -5.71 3.96 -1.80
CA THR A 266 -5.72 2.91 -2.81
C THR A 266 -7.10 2.29 -3.01
N GLY A 267 -7.39 1.84 -4.22
CA GLY A 267 -8.54 0.99 -4.51
C GLY A 267 -8.25 -0.51 -4.40
N ASP A 268 -6.98 -0.89 -4.25
CA ASP A 268 -6.54 -2.29 -4.21
C ASP A 268 -6.73 -2.88 -2.81
N LYS A 269 -7.73 -3.77 -2.69
CA LYS A 269 -8.04 -4.47 -1.43
C LYS A 269 -6.95 -5.45 -1.02
N ASP A 270 -6.26 -6.06 -1.97
CA ASP A 270 -5.18 -6.99 -1.69
C ASP A 270 -3.98 -6.26 -1.08
N LEU A 271 -3.70 -5.04 -1.57
CA LEU A 271 -2.69 -4.14 -0.99
C LEU A 271 -3.03 -3.76 0.45
N VAL A 272 -4.28 -3.39 0.71
CA VAL A 272 -4.78 -3.02 2.05
C VAL A 272 -4.71 -4.19 3.02
N LEU A 273 -5.12 -5.39 2.58
CA LEU A 273 -5.05 -6.60 3.40
C LEU A 273 -3.60 -7.01 3.68
N PHE A 274 -2.71 -6.84 2.70
CA PHE A 274 -1.28 -7.09 2.91
C PHE A 274 -0.70 -6.12 3.93
N TRP A 275 -0.97 -4.81 3.82
CA TRP A 275 -0.59 -3.78 4.79
C TRP A 275 -1.10 -4.11 6.21
N ALA A 276 -2.39 -4.44 6.34
CA ALA A 276 -3.02 -4.84 7.60
C ALA A 276 -2.43 -6.14 8.17
N GLY A 277 -1.89 -7.00 7.30
CA GLY A 277 -1.27 -8.26 7.65
C GLY A 277 0.16 -8.10 8.14
N ILE A 278 0.95 -7.20 7.56
CA ILE A 278 2.35 -7.00 7.95
C ILE A 278 2.53 -6.16 9.21
N ARG A 279 1.56 -5.28 9.52
CA ARG A 279 1.54 -4.40 10.72
C ARG A 279 2.91 -3.80 11.04
N PRO A 280 3.40 -2.89 10.18
CA PRO A 280 4.68 -2.25 10.41
C PRO A 280 4.60 -1.31 11.61
N SER A 281 5.69 -1.25 12.35
CA SER A 281 5.85 -0.50 13.59
C SER A 281 7.31 -0.10 13.75
N GLU A 282 7.60 0.79 14.70
CA GLU A 282 8.98 1.24 14.99
C GLU A 282 9.70 1.76 13.71
N LEU A 283 8.94 2.44 12.84
CA LEU A 283 9.43 3.02 11.59
C LEU A 283 10.36 4.19 11.90
N ALA A 284 11.64 4.06 11.56
CA ALA A 284 12.64 5.08 11.87
C ALA A 284 13.78 5.12 10.84
N MET A 285 14.39 6.29 10.68
CA MET A 285 15.67 6.45 10.00
C MET A 285 16.78 6.38 11.05
N VAL A 286 17.58 5.32 11.04
CA VAL A 286 18.71 5.12 11.96
C VAL A 286 20.01 5.24 11.16
N ASN A 287 20.82 6.27 11.45
CA ASN A 287 22.06 6.55 10.73
C ASN A 287 21.89 6.63 9.19
N GLY A 288 20.77 7.18 8.71
CA GLY A 288 20.46 7.26 7.29
C GLY A 288 19.92 5.97 6.66
N VAL A 289 19.77 4.90 7.45
CA VAL A 289 19.20 3.62 7.02
C VAL A 289 17.78 3.49 7.55
N PHE A 290 16.85 3.12 6.68
CA PHE A 290 15.47 2.85 7.07
C PHE A 290 15.39 1.55 7.89
N SER A 291 14.69 1.61 9.02
CA SER A 291 14.40 0.47 9.89
C SER A 291 12.90 0.37 10.18
N ALA A 292 12.42 -0.87 10.29
CA ALA A 292 11.03 -1.19 10.58
C ALA A 292 10.92 -2.55 11.27
N LYS A 293 9.92 -2.69 12.13
CA LYS A 293 9.52 -3.95 12.74
C LYS A 293 8.16 -4.38 12.23
N PHE A 294 8.04 -5.63 11.80
CA PHE A 294 6.77 -6.21 11.32
C PHE A 294 6.17 -7.15 12.37
N SER A 295 4.92 -6.91 12.74
CA SER A 295 4.16 -7.73 13.69
C SER A 295 3.08 -8.52 12.97
N LEU A 296 3.51 -9.55 12.22
CA LEU A 296 2.64 -10.24 11.27
C LEU A 296 1.40 -10.85 11.93
N VAL A 297 0.24 -10.69 11.29
CA VAL A 297 -0.95 -11.48 11.64
C VAL A 297 -0.74 -12.95 11.31
N GLU A 298 -1.31 -13.85 12.12
CA GLU A 298 -1.17 -15.29 11.92
C GLU A 298 -1.63 -15.71 10.51
N ASP A 299 -2.71 -15.10 10.01
CA ASP A 299 -3.29 -15.35 8.70
C ASP A 299 -2.40 -14.97 7.51
N LEU A 300 -1.35 -14.16 7.71
CA LEU A 300 -0.43 -13.81 6.63
C LEU A 300 0.52 -14.98 6.33
N LEU A 301 0.94 -15.72 7.35
CA LEU A 301 1.81 -16.90 7.27
C LEU A 301 1.23 -18.04 8.13
N PRO A 302 0.06 -18.58 7.76
CA PRO A 302 -0.60 -19.62 8.54
C PRO A 302 0.16 -20.94 8.37
N ASN A 303 0.09 -21.81 9.39
CA ASN A 303 0.64 -23.17 9.35
C ASN A 303 2.17 -23.25 9.09
N VAL A 304 2.91 -22.17 9.29
CA VAL A 304 4.39 -22.18 9.33
C VAL A 304 4.84 -22.48 10.76
N THR A 305 5.75 -23.43 10.93
CA THR A 305 6.23 -23.80 12.26
C THR A 305 6.93 -22.62 12.95
N PRO A 306 6.86 -22.51 14.29
CA PRO A 306 7.53 -21.45 15.03
C PRO A 306 9.02 -21.34 14.70
N GLU A 307 9.72 -22.48 14.59
CA GLU A 307 11.16 -22.53 14.28
C GLU A 307 11.46 -21.91 12.92
N ARG A 308 10.60 -22.16 11.92
CA ARG A 308 10.77 -21.61 10.56
C ARG A 308 10.45 -20.13 10.51
N LYS A 309 9.43 -19.66 11.25
CA LYS A 309 9.17 -18.22 11.42
C LYS A 309 10.38 -17.55 12.08
N THR A 310 10.87 -18.10 13.19
CA THR A 310 12.05 -17.58 13.89
C THR A 310 13.28 -17.58 13.00
N ALA A 311 13.57 -18.64 12.25
CA ALA A 311 14.71 -18.67 11.34
C ALA A 311 14.64 -17.55 10.28
N TYR A 312 13.45 -17.27 9.74
CA TYR A 312 13.26 -16.21 8.76
C TYR A 312 13.41 -14.80 9.36
N PHE A 313 12.86 -14.56 10.55
CA PHE A 313 12.87 -13.23 11.20
C PHE A 313 14.11 -12.94 12.06
N SER A 314 14.80 -13.95 12.59
CA SER A 314 15.89 -13.80 13.56
C SER A 314 17.30 -13.91 12.97
N ALA A 315 17.49 -14.36 11.74
CA ALA A 315 18.81 -14.48 11.10
C ALA A 315 19.43 -13.11 10.68
N GLY A 316 19.55 -12.16 11.62
CA GLY A 316 19.76 -10.73 11.32
C GLY A 316 20.84 -9.98 12.10
N ASP A 317 21.85 -10.68 12.62
CA ASP A 317 23.10 -10.06 13.10
C ASP A 317 24.30 -10.45 12.20
N GLU A 318 24.10 -10.50 10.87
CA GLU A 318 25.19 -10.57 9.88
C GLU A 318 24.94 -9.62 8.70
#